data_AF-A0A108UDN8-F1
#
_entry.id   AF-A0A108UDN8-F1
#
_cell.length_a   1.000
_cell.length_b   1.000
_cell.length_c   1.000
_cell.angle_alpha   90.00
_cell.angle_beta   90.00
_cell.angle_gamma   90.00
#
_symmetry.space_group_name_H-M   'P 1'
#
loop_
_entity.id
_entity.type
_entity.pdbx_description
1 polymer ?
#
loop_
_entity_poly.entity_id
_entity_poly.type
_entity_poly.pdbx_seq_one_letter_code
_entity_poly.pdbx_strand_id
1 'polypeptide(L)'
;MLFAAMRVVVGLCLQIVGLFCALQFLPMSDEFDQQGFGSMLLFFCIVGIAGAVCGLAARRYFLLPALLLFWALWAVFISLDQWPEMKLGQETYMDGVAERLLQIVISSAALAGGIVLGYRWARQLWPAARVDIQARAA
;
A
#
# COMPACT_ATOMS: atom_id res chain seq x y z
N MET A 1 -5.77 -9.10 22.93
CA MET A 1 -4.88 -9.44 21.80
C MET A 1 -5.66 -9.89 20.57
N LEU A 2 -6.62 -10.82 20.70
CA LEU A 2 -7.42 -11.37 19.59
C LEU A 2 -8.16 -10.30 18.75
N PHE A 3 -8.77 -9.30 19.41
CA PHE A 3 -9.45 -8.19 18.73
C PHE A 3 -8.49 -7.27 17.94
N ALA A 4 -7.25 -7.10 18.42
CA ALA A 4 -6.24 -6.31 17.70
C ALA A 4 -5.72 -7.08 16.48
N ALA A 5 -5.50 -8.38 16.62
CA ALA A 5 -5.12 -9.25 15.51
C ALA A 5 -6.20 -9.29 14.41
N MET A 6 -7.47 -9.40 14.79
CA MET A 6 -8.59 -9.38 13.83
C MET A 6 -8.64 -8.07 13.03
N ARG A 7 -8.38 -6.91 13.66
CA ARG A 7 -8.31 -5.62 12.95
C ARG A 7 -7.15 -5.53 11.97
N VAL A 8 -6.00 -6.12 12.32
CA VAL A 8 -4.84 -6.20 11.43
C VAL A 8 -5.17 -7.08 10.22
N VAL A 9 -5.79 -8.25 10.43
CA VAL A 9 -6.22 -9.14 9.34
C VAL A 9 -7.21 -8.45 8.41
N VAL A 10 -8.23 -7.79 8.95
CA VAL A 10 -9.20 -7.03 8.14
C VAL A 10 -8.52 -5.92 7.35
N GLY A 11 -7.57 -5.20 7.97
CA GLY A 11 -6.76 -4.20 7.27
C GLY A 11 -5.95 -4.82 6.12
N LEU A 12 -5.36 -6.01 6.32
CA LEU A 12 -4.57 -6.68 5.28
C LEU A 12 -5.46 -7.09 4.12
N CYS A 13 -6.64 -7.65 4.40
CA CYS A 13 -7.61 -8.00 3.36
C CYS A 13 -8.05 -6.77 2.55
N LEU A 14 -8.35 -5.66 3.22
CA LEU A 14 -8.72 -4.40 2.54
C LEU A 14 -7.56 -3.86 1.69
N GLN A 15 -6.33 -4.00 2.17
CA GLN A 15 -5.15 -3.57 1.44
C GLN A 15 -4.94 -4.41 0.19
N ILE A 16 -5.12 -5.74 0.27
CA ILE A 16 -5.05 -6.63 -0.89
C ILE A 16 -6.04 -6.18 -1.96
N VAL A 17 -7.30 -5.92 -1.59
CA VAL A 17 -8.34 -5.46 -2.52
C VAL A 17 -7.94 -4.12 -3.15
N GLY A 18 -7.52 -3.14 -2.33
CA GLY A 18 -7.10 -1.83 -2.83
C GLY A 18 -5.89 -1.91 -3.76
N LEU A 19 -4.96 -2.85 -3.50
CA LEU A 19 -3.82 -3.11 -4.35
C LEU A 19 -4.19 -3.75 -5.68
N PHE A 20 -5.08 -4.74 -5.68
CA PHE A 20 -5.61 -5.31 -6.92
C PHE A 20 -6.34 -4.25 -7.76
N CYS A 21 -7.09 -3.34 -7.13
CA CYS A 21 -7.69 -2.21 -7.83
C CYS A 21 -6.62 -1.27 -8.40
N ALA A 22 -5.57 -0.97 -7.65
CA ALA A 22 -4.48 -0.09 -8.11
C ALA A 22 -3.74 -0.69 -9.33
N LEU A 23 -3.46 -1.98 -9.31
CA LEU A 23 -2.74 -2.69 -10.39
C LEU A 23 -3.45 -2.59 -11.75
N GLN A 24 -4.79 -2.42 -11.79
CA GLN A 24 -5.52 -2.23 -13.05
C GLN A 24 -5.19 -0.92 -13.77
N PHE A 25 -4.64 0.05 -13.04
CA PHE A 25 -4.26 1.36 -13.55
C PHE A 25 -2.75 1.54 -13.64
N LEU A 26 -1.97 0.47 -13.42
CA LEU A 26 -0.53 0.53 -13.55
C LEU A 26 -0.18 0.68 -15.05
N PRO A 27 0.48 1.78 -15.47
CA PRO A 27 0.94 1.89 -16.85
C PRO A 27 2.02 0.84 -17.11
N MET A 28 1.80 -0.01 -18.11
CA MET A 28 2.74 -1.05 -18.55
C MET A 28 3.68 -0.58 -19.68
N SER A 29 3.45 0.61 -20.24
CA SER A 29 4.27 1.16 -21.33
C SER A 29 5.32 2.14 -20.80
N ASP A 30 6.56 2.01 -21.25
CA ASP A 30 7.66 2.94 -20.95
C ASP A 30 7.56 4.27 -21.68
N GLU A 31 6.61 4.40 -22.62
CA GLU A 31 6.31 5.67 -23.27
C GLU A 31 5.58 6.60 -22.30
N PHE A 32 6.28 7.66 -21.89
CA PHE A 32 5.79 8.69 -20.97
C PHE A 32 4.82 9.64 -21.69
N ASP A 33 3.74 9.07 -22.24
CA ASP A 33 2.64 9.83 -22.81
C ASP A 33 1.79 10.47 -21.70
N GLN A 34 1.08 11.54 -22.06
CA GLN A 34 0.20 12.29 -21.15
C GLN A 34 -0.83 11.38 -20.44
N GLN A 35 -1.20 10.28 -21.09
CA GLN A 35 -2.07 9.23 -20.56
C GLN A 35 -1.38 8.33 -19.52
N GLY A 36 -0.11 7.98 -19.73
CA GLY A 36 0.72 7.22 -18.77
C GLY A 36 0.99 7.99 -17.48
N PHE A 37 1.17 9.31 -17.57
CA PHE A 37 1.30 10.15 -16.37
C PHE A 37 0.00 10.19 -15.54
N GLY A 38 -1.16 10.31 -16.21
CA GLY A 38 -2.46 10.33 -15.56
C GLY A 38 -2.79 9.02 -14.84
N SER A 39 -2.51 7.87 -15.46
CA SER A 39 -2.70 6.56 -14.85
C SER A 39 -1.75 6.32 -13.67
N MET A 40 -0.49 6.79 -13.75
CA MET A 40 0.47 6.72 -12.66
C MET A 40 0.02 7.53 -11.42
N LEU A 41 -0.52 8.74 -11.63
CA LEU A 41 -1.11 9.53 -10.55
C LEU A 41 -2.33 8.84 -9.93
N LEU A 42 -3.22 8.26 -10.76
CA LEU A 42 -4.37 7.50 -10.27
C LEU A 42 -3.93 6.29 -9.45
N PHE A 43 -2.90 5.56 -9.90
CA PHE A 43 -2.29 4.47 -9.15
C PHE A 43 -1.84 4.92 -7.75
N PHE A 44 -1.05 6.00 -7.67
CA PHE A 44 -0.59 6.53 -6.37
C PHE A 44 -1.74 7.00 -5.48
N CYS A 45 -2.77 7.63 -6.06
CA CYS A 45 -3.96 8.04 -5.34
C CYS A 45 -4.72 6.84 -4.75
N ILE A 46 -4.94 5.78 -5.55
CA ILE A 46 -5.64 4.57 -5.08
C ILE A 46 -4.84 3.88 -3.98
N VAL A 47 -3.51 3.75 -4.14
CA VAL A 47 -2.62 3.17 -3.12
C VAL A 47 -2.67 3.99 -1.82
N GLY A 48 -2.64 5.32 -1.91
CA GLY A 48 -2.75 6.22 -0.76
C GLY A 48 -4.11 6.11 -0.06
N ILE A 49 -5.21 6.08 -0.81
CA ILE A 49 -6.57 5.92 -0.28
C ILE A 49 -6.73 4.55 0.39
N ALA A 50 -6.27 3.48 -0.26
CA ALA A 50 -6.26 2.14 0.30
C ALA A 50 -5.49 2.12 1.63
N GLY A 51 -4.31 2.74 1.66
CA GLY A 51 -3.54 2.94 2.89
C GLY A 51 -4.34 3.65 3.98
N ALA A 52 -5.02 4.75 3.66
CA ALA A 52 -5.83 5.51 4.61
C ALA A 52 -7.02 4.72 5.17
N VAL A 53 -7.76 4.00 4.32
CA VAL A 53 -8.86 3.12 4.73
C VAL A 53 -8.36 2.01 5.65
N CYS A 54 -7.21 1.41 5.33
CA CYS A 54 -6.62 0.37 6.18
C CYS A 54 -6.10 0.93 7.51
N GLY A 55 -5.50 2.12 7.51
CA GLY A 55 -5.07 2.83 8.72
C GLY A 55 -6.22 3.15 9.68
N LEU A 56 -7.40 3.48 9.13
CA LEU A 56 -8.64 3.67 9.90
C LEU A 56 -9.08 2.36 10.60
N ALA A 57 -9.02 1.24 9.88
CA ALA A 57 -9.46 -0.06 10.39
C ALA A 57 -8.49 -0.66 11.43
N ALA A 58 -7.18 -0.66 11.12
CA ALA A 58 -6.18 -1.51 11.79
C ALA A 58 -5.26 -0.78 12.79
N ARG A 59 -5.29 0.57 12.85
CA ARG A 59 -4.53 1.40 13.81
C ARG A 59 -3.00 1.18 13.72
N ARG A 60 -2.24 1.51 14.78
CA ARG A 60 -0.76 1.68 14.78
C ARG A 60 0.06 0.43 14.40
N TYR A 61 -0.48 -0.78 14.59
CA TYR A 61 0.26 -2.03 14.35
C TYR A 61 0.20 -2.52 12.90
N PHE A 62 -0.44 -1.76 12.01
CA PHE A 62 -0.72 -2.18 10.65
C PHE A 62 0.39 -1.84 9.63
N LEU A 63 1.20 -0.81 9.91
CA LEU A 63 2.14 -0.26 8.93
C LEU A 63 3.16 -1.28 8.42
N LEU A 64 3.81 -2.00 9.33
CA LEU A 64 4.85 -2.97 8.99
C LEU A 64 4.31 -4.18 8.20
N PRO A 65 3.25 -4.89 8.65
CA PRO A 65 2.71 -5.99 7.87
C PRO A 65 2.12 -5.52 6.52
N ALA A 66 1.61 -4.29 6.46
CA ALA A 66 1.15 -3.69 5.21
C ALA A 66 2.28 -3.46 4.20
N LEU A 67 3.40 -2.91 4.65
CA LEU A 67 4.58 -2.71 3.81
C LEU A 67 5.17 -4.04 3.33
N LEU A 68 5.25 -5.05 4.20
CA LEU A 68 5.72 -6.38 3.81
C LEU A 68 4.84 -7.02 2.75
N LEU A 69 3.52 -6.95 2.93
CA LEU A 69 2.55 -7.44 1.95
C LEU A 69 2.68 -6.68 0.61
N PHE A 70 2.86 -5.36 0.67
CA PHE A 70 3.02 -4.51 -0.51
C PHE A 70 4.26 -4.89 -1.32
N TRP A 71 5.39 -5.07 -0.64
CA TRP A 71 6.64 -5.51 -1.27
C TRP A 71 6.55 -6.92 -1.82
N ALA A 72 5.88 -7.84 -1.12
CA ALA A 72 5.62 -9.19 -1.64
C ALA A 72 4.79 -9.16 -2.93
N LEU A 73 3.80 -8.27 -3.01
CA LEU A 73 2.99 -8.10 -4.21
C LEU A 73 3.82 -7.57 -5.39
N TRP A 74 4.68 -6.58 -5.14
CA TRP A 74 5.62 -6.08 -6.15
C TRP A 74 6.60 -7.16 -6.62
N ALA A 75 7.14 -7.97 -5.71
CA ALA A 75 8.03 -9.07 -6.08
C ALA A 75 7.33 -10.10 -6.98
N VAL A 76 6.08 -10.45 -6.66
CA VAL A 76 5.25 -11.33 -7.52
C VAL A 76 4.97 -10.66 -8.86
N PHE A 77 4.64 -9.37 -8.86
CA PHE A 77 4.33 -8.64 -10.08
C PHE A 77 5.52 -8.57 -11.04
N ILE A 78 6.70 -8.14 -10.56
CA ILE A 78 7.94 -8.11 -11.35
C ILE A 78 8.30 -9.51 -11.86
N SER A 79 8.14 -10.54 -11.01
CA SER A 79 8.41 -11.92 -11.42
C SER A 79 7.47 -12.40 -12.51
N LEU A 80 6.21 -11.97 -12.52
CA LEU A 80 5.23 -12.34 -13.55
C LEU A 80 5.43 -11.55 -14.84
N ASP A 81 5.74 -10.26 -14.73
CA ASP A 81 5.95 -9.36 -15.86
C ASP A 81 7.23 -9.73 -16.63
N GLN A 82 8.31 -10.04 -15.91
CA GLN A 82 9.58 -10.49 -16.50
C GLN A 82 9.66 -12.00 -16.75
N TRP A 83 8.66 -12.80 -16.34
CA TRP A 83 8.62 -14.24 -16.63
C TRP A 83 8.77 -14.59 -18.13
N PRO A 84 8.20 -13.82 -19.08
CA PRO A 84 8.40 -14.02 -20.51
C PRO A 84 9.84 -13.73 -20.95
N GLU A 85 10.47 -12.71 -20.39
CA GLU A 85 11.82 -12.23 -20.74
C GLU A 85 12.93 -13.08 -20.12
N MET A 86 12.73 -13.56 -18.88
CA MET A 86 13.63 -14.53 -18.23
C MET A 86 13.74 -15.85 -19.01
N LYS A 87 12.67 -16.25 -19.70
CA LYS A 87 12.70 -17.44 -20.59
C LYS A 87 13.54 -17.22 -21.86
N LEU A 88 13.77 -15.96 -22.24
CA LEU A 88 14.61 -15.55 -23.36
C LEU A 88 16.06 -15.28 -22.95
N GLY A 89 16.36 -15.32 -21.65
CA GLY A 89 17.72 -15.31 -21.10
C GLY A 89 18.46 -13.96 -21.16
N GLN A 90 17.79 -12.87 -21.54
CA GLN A 90 18.39 -11.54 -21.68
C GLN A 90 18.22 -10.65 -20.43
N GLU A 91 17.18 -10.86 -19.62
CA GLU A 91 16.88 -10.02 -18.46
C GLU A 91 16.75 -10.81 -17.16
N THR A 92 17.19 -10.20 -16.06
CA THR A 92 17.16 -10.77 -14.72
C THR A 92 16.16 -10.04 -13.83
N TYR A 93 15.66 -10.71 -12.79
CA TYR A 93 14.73 -10.12 -11.80
C TYR A 93 15.22 -8.78 -11.24
N MET A 94 16.55 -8.63 -11.09
CA MET A 94 17.16 -7.41 -10.57
C MET A 94 17.01 -6.22 -11.52
N ASP A 95 16.90 -6.46 -12.82
CA ASP A 95 16.69 -5.44 -13.84
C ASP A 95 15.27 -4.88 -13.71
N GLY A 96 14.25 -5.75 -13.62
CA GLY A 96 12.87 -5.31 -13.36
C GLY A 96 12.68 -4.60 -12.02
N VAL A 97 13.43 -4.99 -10.98
CA VAL A 97 13.46 -4.24 -9.71
C VAL A 97 14.08 -2.86 -9.89
N ALA A 98 15.18 -2.74 -10.66
CA ALA A 98 15.87 -1.48 -10.89
C ALA A 98 15.00 -0.49 -11.69
N GLU A 99 14.32 -0.97 -12.74
CA GLU A 99 13.44 -0.17 -13.58
C GLU A 99 12.22 0.35 -12.81
N ARG A 100 11.62 -0.49 -11.96
CA ARG A 100 10.44 -0.11 -11.17
C ARG A 100 10.79 0.48 -9.81
N LEU A 101 12.07 0.59 -9.44
CA LEU A 101 12.51 0.98 -8.09
C LEU A 101 11.90 2.31 -7.63
N LEU A 102 11.96 3.33 -8.50
CA LEU A 102 11.45 4.65 -8.19
C LEU A 102 9.93 4.62 -7.95
N GLN A 103 9.20 3.83 -8.74
CA GLN A 103 7.76 3.63 -8.58
C GLN A 103 7.43 2.85 -7.31
N ILE A 104 8.19 1.81 -6.97
CA ILE A 104 8.05 1.03 -5.72
C ILE A 104 8.27 1.93 -4.51
N VAL A 105 9.29 2.81 -4.54
CA VAL A 105 9.60 3.72 -3.44
C VAL A 105 8.51 4.77 -3.27
N ILE A 106 8.06 5.42 -4.36
CA ILE A 106 7.00 6.45 -4.28
C ILE A 106 5.68 5.84 -3.83
N SER A 107 5.31 4.67 -4.34
CA SER A 107 4.08 4.00 -3.94
C SER A 107 4.14 3.45 -2.51
N SER A 108 5.31 3.00 -2.04
CA SER A 108 5.53 2.67 -0.63
C SER A 108 5.33 3.88 0.28
N ALA A 109 5.85 5.05 -0.13
CA ALA A 109 5.67 6.30 0.59
C ALA A 109 4.21 6.76 0.59
N ALA A 110 3.50 6.63 -0.53
CA ALA A 110 2.07 6.93 -0.65
C ALA A 110 1.23 6.04 0.26
N LEU A 111 1.51 4.72 0.27
CA LEU A 111 0.85 3.75 1.14
C LEU A 111 1.08 4.08 2.62
N ALA A 112 2.35 4.28 3.00
CA ALA A 112 2.71 4.61 4.38
C ALA A 112 2.08 5.94 4.82
N GLY A 113 2.15 6.96 3.98
CA GLY A 113 1.51 8.26 4.20
C GLY A 113 0.00 8.13 4.39
N GLY A 114 -0.67 7.36 3.52
CA GLY A 114 -2.08 7.01 3.63
C GLY A 114 -2.41 6.37 4.98
N ILE A 115 -1.70 5.31 5.36
CA ILE A 115 -1.90 4.59 6.64
C ILE A 115 -1.75 5.54 7.83
N VAL A 116 -0.73 6.39 7.83
CA VAL A 116 -0.51 7.38 8.90
C VAL A 116 -1.65 8.38 8.97
N LEU A 117 -2.10 8.90 7.83
CA LEU A 117 -3.20 9.87 7.76
C LEU A 117 -4.53 9.26 8.24
N GLY A 118 -4.84 8.05 7.76
CA GLY A 118 -6.00 7.27 8.21
C GLY A 118 -5.95 6.97 9.70
N TYR A 119 -4.79 6.65 10.24
CA TYR A 119 -4.61 6.47 11.68
C TYR A 119 -4.84 7.77 12.48
N ARG A 120 -4.35 8.92 11.99
CA ARG A 120 -4.59 10.22 12.64
C ARG A 120 -6.08 10.57 12.64
N TRP A 121 -6.77 10.34 11.53
CA TRP A 121 -8.23 10.49 11.44
C TRP A 121 -8.97 9.53 12.37
N ALA A 122 -8.54 8.27 12.48
CA ALA A 122 -9.13 7.32 13.43
C ALA A 122 -9.09 7.82 14.87
N ARG A 123 -8.00 8.51 15.26
CA ARG A 123 -7.89 9.11 16.60
C ARG A 123 -8.78 10.34 16.80
N GLN A 124 -9.05 11.09 15.73
CA GLN A 124 -9.92 12.26 15.79
C GLN A 124 -11.40 11.85 15.84
N LEU A 125 -11.78 10.82 15.08
CA LEU A 125 -13.15 10.32 14.94
C LEU A 125 -13.61 9.41 16.08
N TRP A 126 -12.69 8.77 16.82
CA TRP A 126 -13.02 8.00 18.03
C TRP A 126 -12.68 8.78 19.32
N PRO A 127 -13.60 9.64 19.82
CA PRO A 127 -13.43 10.38 21.08
C PRO A 127 -13.44 9.50 22.33
N ALA A 128 -13.78 8.21 22.23
CA ALA A 128 -13.77 7.28 23.37
C ALA A 128 -12.38 7.15 24.04
N ALA A 129 -11.28 7.44 23.32
CA ALA A 129 -9.94 7.48 23.90
C ALA A 129 -9.65 8.74 24.75
N ARG A 130 -10.48 9.80 24.66
CA ARG A 130 -10.36 10.99 25.52
C ARG A 130 -10.99 10.78 26.90
N VAL A 131 -12.01 9.95 27.00
CA VAL A 131 -12.73 9.70 28.26
C VAL A 131 -11.85 8.93 29.25
N ASP A 132 -11.10 7.92 28.80
CA ASP A 132 -10.19 7.15 29.66
C ASP A 132 -9.01 7.96 30.22
N ILE A 133 -8.61 9.04 29.53
CA ILE A 133 -7.52 9.93 30.00
C ILE A 133 -8.04 10.88 31.08
N GLN A 134 -9.27 11.39 30.95
CA GLN A 134 -9.88 12.22 31.98
C GLN A 134 -10.31 11.40 33.21
N ALA A 135 -10.78 10.16 33.03
CA ALA A 135 -11.15 9.27 34.14
C ALA A 135 -9.95 8.75 34.96
N ARG A 136 -8.71 8.82 34.43
CA ARG A 136 -7.47 8.52 35.17
C ARG A 136 -6.81 9.76 35.79
N ALA A 137 -7.30 10.95 35.46
CA ALA A 137 -6.80 12.23 35.95
C ALA A 137 -7.71 12.89 37.00
N ALA A 138 -8.81 12.22 37.36
CA ALA A 138 -9.70 12.54 38.48
C ALA A 138 -9.58 11.44 39.54
#